data_AF-A0A2V6Q8T2-F1
#
_entry.id   AF-A0A2V6Q8T2-F1
#
_cell.length_a   1.000
_cell.length_b   1.000
_cell.length_c   1.000
_cell.angle_alpha   90.00
_cell.angle_beta   90.00
_cell.angle_gamma   90.00
#
_symmetry.space_group_name_H-M   'P 1'
#
loop_
_entity.id
_entity.type
_entity.pdbx_description
1 polymer ?
#
loop_
_entity_poly.entity_id
_entity_poly.type
_entity_poly.pdbx_seq_one_letter_code
_entity_poly.pdbx_strand_id
1 'polypeptide(L)'
;MIRATFGLLWSAWGGHAALVAAVLLALQVHAVYRVPAVVFVTLLPWLGVVITVTTILMLTVKLLPKPSRRRVRGVPGRVERRIVWLVGIIVAAVLAAAFTGRISPVAAFFGIGLAAAMVTVVAITGRLFAEGSVAFAVHGLYRTALVGIGVFLLWTAVVLVNGALDRSPAEERSSEVLSVVTAAIDPGVGTVIPHAHVDLSSWRTSGGIERLVLSARERQRTWVGQPVSVTVRGGFLNIPWVATVNMDEARHLKQVLGVSPHASHALQRLIEIHVERRQWDEALELTRRYAAVYPDDVAVIEYAAGYLGIAGRYRDQVELIEGLVARSPDYKALSMLGFALDRNGDHERAIEVLKRAVKLRPDGFLALHYLGEAYQALERREEAIAAYEAELRVRPQSLEVQRRVRALRNAGS
;
A
#
# COMPACT_ATOMS: atom_id res chain seq x y z
N MET A 1 -44.18 -18.26 -20.84
CA MET A 1 -44.57 -17.30 -19.78
C MET A 1 -43.36 -16.59 -19.15
N ILE A 2 -42.26 -17.30 -18.82
CA ILE A 2 -41.02 -16.71 -18.23
C ILE A 2 -40.32 -15.68 -19.13
N ARG A 3 -40.31 -15.88 -20.46
CA ARG A 3 -39.73 -14.93 -21.44
C ARG A 3 -40.50 -13.60 -21.54
N ALA A 4 -41.81 -13.61 -21.24
CA ALA A 4 -42.66 -12.42 -21.29
C ALA A 4 -42.56 -11.60 -20.00
N THR A 5 -42.44 -12.26 -18.85
CA THR A 5 -42.12 -11.59 -17.57
C THR A 5 -40.69 -11.05 -17.53
N PHE A 6 -39.70 -11.75 -18.11
CA PHE A 6 -38.33 -11.21 -18.28
C PHE A 6 -38.30 -10.02 -19.25
N GLY A 7 -39.07 -10.09 -20.35
CA GLY A 7 -39.20 -8.98 -21.30
C GLY A 7 -39.87 -7.74 -20.70
N LEU A 8 -40.85 -7.91 -19.80
CA LEU A 8 -41.55 -6.82 -19.12
C LEU A 8 -40.72 -6.19 -17.98
N LEU A 9 -40.00 -6.99 -17.20
CA LEU A 9 -39.05 -6.49 -16.19
C LEU A 9 -37.84 -5.77 -16.83
N TRP A 10 -37.32 -6.29 -17.96
CA TRP A 10 -36.22 -5.66 -18.71
C TRP A 10 -36.67 -4.40 -19.46
N SER A 11 -37.90 -4.38 -20.01
CA SER A 11 -38.44 -3.21 -20.74
C SER A 11 -38.91 -2.06 -19.84
N ALA A 12 -39.21 -2.34 -18.56
CA ALA A 12 -39.58 -1.30 -17.60
C ALA A 12 -38.38 -0.69 -16.84
N TRP A 13 -37.29 -1.45 -16.64
CA TRP A 13 -36.18 -1.04 -15.74
C TRP A 13 -34.75 -1.40 -16.21
N GLY A 14 -34.57 -2.14 -17.31
CA GLY A 14 -33.31 -2.83 -17.64
C GLY A 14 -32.11 -1.95 -17.99
N GLY A 15 -32.33 -0.75 -18.55
CA GLY A 15 -31.24 0.19 -18.83
C GLY A 15 -30.69 0.87 -17.57
N HIS A 16 -31.57 1.24 -16.63
CA HIS A 16 -31.19 1.93 -15.40
C HIS A 16 -30.51 0.99 -14.41
N ALA A 17 -30.99 -0.26 -14.27
CA ALA A 17 -30.37 -1.25 -13.37
C ALA A 17 -28.96 -1.68 -13.83
N ALA A 18 -28.76 -1.95 -15.13
CA ALA A 18 -27.45 -2.29 -15.68
C ALA A 18 -26.43 -1.14 -15.56
N LEU A 19 -26.93 0.09 -15.71
CA LEU A 19 -26.16 1.31 -15.56
C LEU A 19 -25.80 1.60 -14.10
N VAL A 20 -26.75 1.46 -13.16
CA VAL A 20 -26.46 1.53 -11.72
C VAL A 20 -25.45 0.45 -11.32
N ALA A 21 -25.57 -0.77 -11.86
CA ALA A 21 -24.59 -1.83 -11.65
C ALA A 21 -23.20 -1.47 -12.22
N ALA A 22 -23.13 -0.77 -13.37
CA ALA A 22 -21.86 -0.30 -13.94
C ALA A 22 -21.22 0.83 -13.13
N VAL A 23 -22.02 1.78 -12.62
CA VAL A 23 -21.59 2.83 -11.68
C VAL A 23 -21.05 2.20 -10.40
N LEU A 24 -21.79 1.23 -9.85
CA LEU A 24 -21.40 0.46 -8.67
C LEU A 24 -20.11 -0.31 -8.89
N LEU A 25 -19.98 -1.00 -10.02
CA LEU A 25 -18.77 -1.73 -10.39
C LEU A 25 -17.59 -0.76 -10.51
N ALA A 26 -17.77 0.41 -11.14
CA ALA A 26 -16.71 1.41 -11.26
C ALA A 26 -16.31 2.03 -9.91
N LEU A 27 -17.27 2.33 -9.03
CA LEU A 27 -17.01 2.77 -7.66
C LEU A 27 -16.27 1.70 -6.85
N GLN A 28 -16.64 0.43 -7.04
CA GLN A 28 -16.02 -0.70 -6.36
C GLN A 28 -14.60 -0.97 -6.88
N VAL A 29 -14.38 -0.89 -8.19
CA VAL A 29 -13.05 -0.93 -8.81
C VAL A 29 -12.18 0.22 -8.31
N HIS A 30 -12.75 1.43 -8.18
CA HIS A 30 -12.03 2.58 -7.67
C HIS A 30 -11.67 2.46 -6.18
N ALA A 31 -12.59 1.91 -5.38
CA ALA A 31 -12.32 1.59 -3.97
C ALA A 31 -11.19 0.57 -3.81
N VAL A 32 -11.04 -0.35 -4.76
CA VAL A 32 -9.97 -1.35 -4.77
C VAL A 32 -8.64 -0.80 -5.29
N TYR A 33 -8.63 0.09 -6.28
CA TYR A 33 -7.41 0.55 -6.96
C TYR A 33 -6.97 1.99 -6.63
N ARG A 34 -7.70 2.72 -5.79
CA ARG A 34 -7.31 4.02 -5.18
C ARG A 34 -6.58 4.97 -6.14
N VAL A 35 -7.12 5.11 -7.34
CA VAL A 35 -6.59 6.05 -8.33
C VAL A 35 -6.87 7.47 -7.81
N PRO A 36 -5.96 8.43 -7.91
CA PRO A 36 -6.20 9.79 -7.43
C PRO A 36 -7.49 10.38 -8.01
N ALA A 37 -8.27 11.07 -7.17
CA ALA A 37 -9.61 11.57 -7.51
C ALA A 37 -9.65 12.43 -8.78
N VAL A 38 -8.57 13.11 -9.15
CA VAL A 38 -8.46 13.91 -10.40
C VAL A 38 -8.72 13.06 -11.66
N VAL A 39 -8.27 11.80 -11.67
CA VAL A 39 -8.49 10.86 -12.79
C VAL A 39 -9.94 10.34 -12.81
N PHE A 40 -10.62 10.36 -11.66
CA PHE A 40 -11.98 9.83 -11.49
C PHE A 40 -13.08 10.89 -11.68
N VAL A 41 -12.87 12.09 -11.12
CA VAL A 41 -13.77 13.26 -11.23
C VAL A 41 -13.95 13.69 -12.68
N THR A 42 -13.01 13.35 -13.57
CA THR A 42 -13.10 13.61 -15.01
C THR A 42 -14.00 12.62 -15.76
N LEU A 43 -14.35 11.45 -15.18
CA LEU A 43 -15.14 10.40 -15.84
C LEU A 43 -16.62 10.39 -15.39
N LEU A 44 -16.89 10.69 -14.12
CA LEU A 44 -18.25 10.67 -13.55
C LEU A 44 -19.25 11.63 -14.23
N PRO A 45 -18.88 12.88 -14.55
CA PRO A 45 -19.78 13.83 -15.19
C PRO A 45 -20.26 13.34 -16.57
N TRP A 46 -19.42 12.62 -17.32
CA TRP A 46 -19.78 12.08 -18.62
C TRP A 46 -20.70 10.87 -18.53
N LEU A 47 -20.54 10.03 -17.50
CA LEU A 47 -21.52 9.00 -17.20
C LEU A 47 -22.87 9.64 -16.90
N GLY A 48 -22.90 10.68 -16.05
CA GLY A 48 -24.10 11.49 -15.80
C GLY A 48 -24.71 12.08 -17.07
N VAL A 49 -23.92 12.69 -17.95
CA VAL A 49 -24.40 13.24 -19.23
C VAL A 49 -24.98 12.14 -20.13
N VAL A 50 -24.30 10.99 -20.27
CA VAL A 50 -24.81 9.85 -21.04
C VAL A 50 -26.13 9.34 -20.46
N ILE A 51 -26.24 9.27 -19.13
CA ILE A 51 -27.47 8.87 -18.42
C ILE A 51 -28.59 9.86 -18.70
N THR A 52 -28.37 11.14 -18.43
CA THR A 52 -29.37 12.19 -18.61
C THR A 52 -29.85 12.27 -20.05
N VAL A 53 -28.93 12.19 -21.02
CA VAL A 53 -29.28 12.17 -22.45
C VAL A 53 -30.11 10.93 -22.79
N THR A 54 -29.75 9.75 -22.29
CA THR A 54 -30.48 8.50 -22.56
C THR A 54 -31.87 8.50 -21.92
N THR A 55 -32.00 8.99 -20.68
CA THR A 55 -33.27 9.05 -19.93
C THR A 55 -34.22 10.10 -20.50
N ILE A 56 -33.74 11.32 -20.81
CA ILE A 56 -34.53 12.35 -21.49
C ILE A 56 -35.04 11.81 -22.82
N LEU A 57 -34.19 11.11 -23.57
CA LEU A 57 -34.61 10.55 -24.85
C LEU A 57 -35.69 9.46 -24.68
N MET A 58 -35.54 8.54 -23.73
CA MET A 58 -36.56 7.51 -23.45
C MET A 58 -37.92 8.12 -23.07
N LEU A 59 -37.93 9.19 -22.26
CA LEU A 59 -39.14 9.92 -21.90
C LEU A 59 -39.76 10.64 -23.10
N THR A 60 -38.94 11.31 -23.90
CA THR A 60 -39.38 12.03 -25.12
C THR A 60 -40.06 11.08 -26.10
N VAL A 61 -39.61 9.83 -26.17
CA VAL A 61 -40.16 8.79 -27.05
C VAL A 61 -41.50 8.25 -26.59
N LYS A 62 -41.69 8.14 -25.27
CA LYS A 62 -42.99 7.76 -24.70
C LYS A 62 -44.05 8.83 -24.90
N LEU A 63 -43.64 10.09 -25.05
CA LEU A 63 -44.54 11.25 -25.17
C LEU A 63 -44.84 11.65 -26.63
N LEU A 64 -44.09 11.17 -27.62
CA LEU A 64 -44.31 11.49 -29.03
C LEU A 64 -45.36 10.57 -29.69
N PRO A 65 -46.33 11.12 -30.45
CA PRO A 65 -47.30 10.32 -31.19
C PRO A 65 -46.63 9.47 -32.28
N LYS A 66 -47.18 8.28 -32.55
CA LYS A 66 -46.65 7.32 -33.53
C LYS A 66 -46.55 7.97 -34.92
N PRO A 67 -45.43 7.83 -35.65
CA PRO A 67 -45.21 8.57 -36.89
C PRO A 67 -46.14 8.08 -38.01
N SER A 68 -46.72 9.03 -38.76
CA SER A 68 -47.42 8.77 -40.01
C SER A 68 -46.41 8.62 -41.16
N ARG A 69 -46.57 7.57 -41.97
CA ARG A 69 -45.64 7.22 -43.06
C ARG A 69 -45.71 8.23 -44.20
N ARG A 70 -44.79 9.19 -44.28
CA ARG A 70 -44.43 9.85 -45.55
C ARG A 70 -42.91 9.94 -45.70
N ARG A 71 -42.38 9.30 -46.75
CA ARG A 71 -40.95 9.36 -47.14
C ARG A 71 -40.67 10.69 -47.83
N VAL A 72 -39.62 11.38 -47.40
CA VAL A 72 -39.00 12.49 -48.13
C VAL A 72 -37.75 11.94 -48.86
N ARG A 73 -37.46 12.43 -50.08
CA ARG A 73 -36.37 11.95 -50.97
C ARG A 73 -35.09 12.81 -50.81
N GLY A 74 -33.99 12.20 -50.32
CA GLY A 74 -32.52 12.39 -50.56
C GLY A 74 -31.85 13.80 -50.52
N VAL A 75 -30.57 14.05 -50.19
CA VAL A 75 -29.24 13.36 -50.02
C VAL A 75 -28.33 14.41 -49.24
N PRO A 76 -27.23 14.14 -48.45
CA PRO A 76 -26.07 13.35 -48.91
C PRO A 76 -25.23 12.54 -47.91
N GLY A 77 -25.12 11.24 -48.18
CA GLY A 77 -24.08 10.35 -47.61
C GLY A 77 -22.63 10.72 -47.97
N ARG A 78 -22.36 11.77 -48.76
CA ARG A 78 -21.00 12.30 -49.00
C ARG A 78 -20.45 13.09 -47.81
N VAL A 79 -21.30 13.83 -47.09
CA VAL A 79 -20.88 14.62 -45.92
C VAL A 79 -20.66 13.71 -44.72
N GLU A 80 -21.56 12.74 -44.50
CA GLU A 80 -21.44 11.71 -43.45
C GLU A 80 -20.13 10.91 -43.59
N ARG A 81 -19.79 10.46 -44.81
CA ARG A 81 -18.53 9.76 -45.08
C ARG A 81 -17.28 10.62 -44.83
N ARG A 82 -17.31 11.91 -45.18
CA ARG A 82 -16.19 12.83 -44.91
C ARG A 82 -15.99 13.05 -43.41
N ILE A 83 -17.07 13.18 -42.64
CA ILE A 83 -16.99 13.36 -41.18
C ILE A 83 -16.45 12.10 -40.50
N VAL A 84 -16.93 10.90 -40.87
CA VAL A 84 -16.40 9.63 -40.34
C VAL A 84 -14.90 9.49 -40.64
N TRP A 85 -14.48 9.85 -41.85
CA TRP A 85 -13.07 9.77 -42.25
C TRP A 85 -12.19 10.76 -41.48
N LEU A 86 -12.67 12.00 -41.29
CA LEU A 86 -11.98 13.03 -40.50
C LEU A 86 -11.84 12.61 -39.03
N VAL A 87 -12.89 12.03 -38.46
CA VAL A 87 -12.85 11.52 -37.09
C VAL A 87 -11.90 10.32 -36.97
N GLY A 88 -11.85 9.43 -37.97
CA GLY A 88 -10.86 8.35 -38.03
C GLY A 88 -9.41 8.86 -37.99
N ILE A 89 -9.10 9.94 -38.70
CA ILE A 89 -7.78 10.58 -38.65
C ILE A 89 -7.48 11.15 -37.26
N ILE A 90 -8.46 11.84 -36.66
CA ILE A 90 -8.30 12.42 -35.31
C ILE A 90 -8.03 11.31 -34.29
N VAL A 91 -8.78 10.20 -34.34
CA VAL A 91 -8.58 9.03 -33.48
C VAL A 91 -7.19 8.42 -33.67
N ALA A 92 -6.74 8.25 -34.92
CA ALA A 92 -5.40 7.72 -35.21
C ALA A 92 -4.28 8.64 -34.71
N ALA A 93 -4.43 9.96 -34.89
CA ALA A 93 -3.47 10.96 -34.40
C ALA A 93 -3.39 11.00 -32.87
N VAL A 94 -4.54 10.89 -32.20
CA VAL A 94 -4.64 10.82 -30.73
C VAL A 94 -4.00 9.54 -30.19
N LEU A 95 -4.23 8.38 -30.83
CA LEU A 95 -3.58 7.12 -30.47
C LEU A 95 -2.05 7.18 -30.67
N ALA A 96 -1.59 7.76 -31.78
CA ALA A 96 -0.16 7.93 -32.05
C ALA A 96 0.51 8.87 -31.03
N ALA A 97 -0.17 9.95 -30.62
CA ALA A 97 0.31 10.85 -29.58
C ALA A 97 0.39 10.17 -28.20
N ALA A 98 -0.55 9.24 -27.90
CA ALA A 98 -0.53 8.45 -26.68
C ALA A 98 0.65 7.46 -26.66
N PHE A 99 0.85 6.75 -27.77
CA PHE A 99 1.89 5.73 -27.89
C PHE A 99 3.31 6.34 -27.89
N THR A 100 3.43 7.59 -28.33
CA THR A 100 4.69 8.37 -28.26
C THR A 100 4.86 9.13 -26.95
N GLY A 101 3.94 8.98 -25.99
CA GLY A 101 4.01 9.62 -24.67
C GLY A 101 3.75 11.13 -24.66
N ARG A 102 3.30 11.72 -25.77
CA ARG A 102 3.02 13.16 -25.89
C ARG A 102 1.74 13.59 -25.19
N ILE A 103 0.78 12.68 -25.07
CA ILE A 103 -0.44 12.86 -24.28
C ILE A 103 -0.63 11.64 -23.38
N SER A 104 -1.27 11.83 -22.23
CA SER A 104 -1.54 10.72 -21.33
C SER A 104 -2.49 9.71 -21.99
N PRO A 105 -2.37 8.40 -21.69
CA PRO A 105 -3.32 7.39 -22.16
C PRO A 105 -4.77 7.74 -21.81
N VAL A 106 -4.96 8.43 -20.67
CA VAL A 106 -6.23 9.00 -20.23
C VAL A 106 -6.75 10.02 -21.25
N ALA A 107 -5.97 11.04 -21.60
CA ALA A 107 -6.35 12.06 -22.58
C ALA A 107 -6.63 11.46 -23.97
N ALA A 108 -5.87 10.42 -24.34
CA ALA A 108 -6.08 9.72 -25.60
C ALA A 108 -7.41 8.97 -25.63
N PHE A 109 -7.71 8.24 -24.55
CA PHE A 109 -8.98 7.52 -24.41
C PHE A 109 -10.17 8.49 -24.43
N PHE A 110 -10.06 9.65 -23.76
CA PHE A 110 -11.07 10.72 -23.82
C PHE A 110 -11.30 11.25 -25.24
N GLY A 111 -10.22 11.52 -26.00
CA GLY A 111 -10.32 11.98 -27.38
C GLY A 111 -11.05 11.00 -28.30
N ILE A 112 -10.80 9.70 -28.11
CA ILE A 112 -11.43 8.62 -28.89
C ILE A 112 -12.91 8.46 -28.53
N GLY A 113 -13.25 8.50 -27.24
CA GLY A 113 -14.63 8.43 -26.77
C GLY A 113 -15.49 9.59 -27.30
N LEU A 114 -14.96 10.82 -27.25
CA LEU A 114 -15.64 12.01 -27.76
C LEU A 114 -15.84 11.96 -29.28
N ALA A 115 -14.79 11.53 -30.01
CA ALA A 115 -14.84 11.29 -31.45
C ALA A 115 -15.95 10.29 -31.84
N ALA A 116 -16.02 9.14 -31.17
CA ALA A 116 -17.04 8.13 -31.40
C ALA A 116 -18.46 8.64 -31.10
N ALA A 117 -18.64 9.38 -30.00
CA ALA A 117 -19.92 10.00 -29.66
C ALA A 117 -20.35 11.01 -30.74
N MET A 118 -19.43 11.86 -31.22
CA MET A 118 -19.71 12.89 -32.22
C MET A 118 -20.10 12.28 -33.59
N VAL A 119 -19.39 11.23 -34.04
CA VAL A 119 -19.77 10.48 -35.26
C VAL A 119 -21.18 9.93 -35.14
N THR A 120 -21.53 9.41 -33.97
CA THR A 120 -22.82 8.77 -33.79
C THR A 120 -23.95 9.80 -33.74
N VAL A 121 -23.75 10.96 -33.08
CA VAL A 121 -24.69 12.09 -33.12
C VAL A 121 -24.89 12.55 -34.56
N VAL A 122 -23.81 12.80 -35.31
CA VAL A 122 -23.91 13.23 -36.71
C VAL A 122 -24.64 12.22 -37.58
N ALA A 123 -24.39 10.92 -37.41
CA ALA A 123 -25.06 9.86 -38.15
C ALA A 123 -26.56 9.77 -37.82
N ILE A 124 -26.92 9.95 -36.53
CA ILE A 124 -28.31 9.96 -36.07
C ILE A 124 -29.05 11.19 -36.62
N THR A 125 -28.46 12.38 -36.47
CA THR A 125 -29.04 13.64 -36.94
C THR A 125 -29.20 13.64 -38.46
N GLY A 126 -28.17 13.21 -39.20
CA GLY A 126 -28.22 13.14 -40.67
C GLY A 126 -29.31 12.22 -41.21
N ARG A 127 -29.61 11.11 -40.52
CA ARG A 127 -30.66 10.16 -40.94
C ARG A 127 -32.05 10.48 -40.40
N LEU A 128 -32.16 11.13 -39.25
CA LEU A 128 -33.40 11.75 -38.75
C LEU A 128 -33.99 12.72 -39.78
N PHE A 129 -33.16 13.60 -40.32
CA PHE A 129 -33.56 14.55 -41.37
C PHE A 129 -33.89 13.86 -42.70
N ALA A 130 -33.33 12.68 -42.97
CA ALA A 130 -33.56 11.96 -44.23
C ALA A 130 -34.82 11.07 -44.22
N GLU A 131 -35.17 10.45 -43.09
CA GLU A 131 -36.21 9.39 -43.04
C GLU A 131 -37.45 9.74 -42.21
N GLY A 132 -37.43 10.79 -41.38
CA GLY A 132 -38.60 11.27 -40.62
C GLY A 132 -39.13 10.31 -39.54
N SER A 133 -38.39 9.25 -39.21
CA SER A 133 -38.82 8.18 -38.30
C SER A 133 -38.23 8.38 -36.90
N VAL A 134 -39.06 8.83 -35.96
CA VAL A 134 -38.70 8.97 -34.53
C VAL A 134 -38.20 7.64 -33.96
N ALA A 135 -38.86 6.52 -34.27
CA ALA A 135 -38.47 5.21 -33.75
C ALA A 135 -37.05 4.78 -34.15
N PHE A 136 -36.57 5.20 -35.33
CA PHE A 136 -35.21 4.89 -35.79
C PHE A 136 -34.15 5.74 -35.08
N ALA A 137 -34.45 7.01 -34.82
CA ALA A 137 -33.59 7.89 -34.03
C ALA A 137 -33.31 7.35 -32.63
N VAL A 138 -34.34 6.76 -32.02
CA VAL A 138 -34.28 6.16 -30.68
C VAL A 138 -33.44 4.91 -30.66
N HIS A 139 -33.59 4.05 -31.67
CA HIS A 139 -32.78 2.86 -31.80
C HIS A 139 -31.30 3.21 -32.07
N GLY A 140 -31.04 4.26 -32.86
CA GLY A 140 -29.71 4.81 -33.07
C GLY A 140 -29.07 5.30 -31.78
N LEU A 141 -29.77 6.14 -31.01
CA LEU A 141 -29.27 6.67 -29.73
C LEU A 141 -29.08 5.59 -28.68
N TYR A 142 -29.96 4.59 -28.62
CA TYR A 142 -29.79 3.44 -27.73
C TYR A 142 -28.48 2.69 -28.02
N ARG A 143 -28.14 2.50 -29.31
CA ARG A 143 -26.85 1.91 -29.70
C ARG A 143 -25.67 2.80 -29.30
N THR A 144 -25.79 4.12 -29.42
CA THR A 144 -24.77 5.07 -28.94
C THR A 144 -24.55 4.96 -27.44
N ALA A 145 -25.64 4.91 -26.67
CA ALA A 145 -25.58 4.76 -25.22
C ALA A 145 -24.91 3.43 -24.84
N LEU A 146 -25.25 2.33 -25.52
CA LEU A 146 -24.59 1.04 -25.34
C LEU A 146 -23.09 1.08 -25.68
N VAL A 147 -22.69 1.77 -26.75
CA VAL A 147 -21.28 1.98 -27.09
C VAL A 147 -20.58 2.80 -25.99
N GLY A 148 -21.22 3.84 -25.48
CA GLY A 148 -20.70 4.64 -24.37
C GLY A 148 -20.49 3.80 -23.09
N ILE A 149 -21.48 2.97 -22.73
CA ILE A 149 -21.36 2.02 -21.62
C ILE A 149 -20.23 1.02 -21.87
N GLY A 150 -20.12 0.46 -23.09
CA GLY A 150 -19.05 -0.47 -23.45
C GLY A 150 -17.65 0.15 -23.35
N VAL A 151 -17.48 1.40 -23.82
CA VAL A 151 -16.24 2.17 -23.68
C VAL A 151 -15.93 2.42 -22.20
N PHE A 152 -16.92 2.77 -21.38
CA PHE A 152 -16.73 2.97 -19.94
C PHE A 152 -16.31 1.68 -19.21
N LEU A 153 -16.96 0.55 -19.53
CA LEU A 153 -16.58 -0.75 -18.98
C LEU A 153 -15.17 -1.16 -19.43
N LEU A 154 -14.81 -0.91 -20.69
CA LEU A 154 -13.46 -1.16 -21.20
C LEU A 154 -12.43 -0.29 -20.48
N TRP A 155 -12.70 0.99 -20.25
CA TRP A 155 -11.83 1.86 -19.47
C TRP A 155 -11.62 1.36 -18.04
N THR A 156 -12.72 0.93 -17.40
CA THR A 156 -12.67 0.34 -16.06
C THR A 156 -11.77 -0.90 -16.05
N ALA A 157 -11.87 -1.75 -17.07
CA ALA A 157 -10.99 -2.90 -17.25
C ALA A 157 -9.52 -2.49 -17.50
N VAL A 158 -9.27 -1.42 -18.25
CA VAL A 158 -7.91 -0.88 -18.48
C VAL A 158 -7.27 -0.41 -17.16
N VAL A 159 -8.03 0.30 -16.31
CA VAL A 159 -7.56 0.73 -14.98
C VAL A 159 -7.30 -0.46 -14.06
N LEU A 160 -8.16 -1.50 -14.11
CA LEU A 160 -7.94 -2.75 -13.39
C LEU A 160 -6.63 -3.42 -13.80
N VAL A 161 -6.42 -3.56 -15.12
CA VAL A 161 -5.20 -4.17 -15.68
C VAL A 161 -3.96 -3.33 -15.34
N ASN A 162 -4.08 -1.99 -15.29
CA ASN A 162 -2.98 -1.08 -14.96
C ASN A 162 -2.35 -1.39 -13.58
N GLY A 163 -3.18 -1.66 -12.56
CA GLY A 163 -2.69 -2.02 -11.22
C GLY A 163 -2.35 -3.49 -11.09
N ALA A 164 -3.17 -4.39 -11.66
CA ALA A 164 -2.98 -5.84 -11.54
C ALA A 164 -1.69 -6.35 -12.20
N LEU A 165 -1.26 -5.72 -13.29
CA LEU A 165 -0.01 -6.06 -13.98
C LEU A 165 1.19 -5.20 -13.55
N ASP A 166 1.01 -4.32 -12.56
CA ASP A 166 2.03 -3.36 -12.17
C ASP A 166 3.21 -4.00 -11.44
N ARG A 167 4.41 -3.81 -12.00
CA ARG A 167 5.70 -4.19 -11.40
C ARG A 167 6.62 -3.01 -11.16
N SER A 168 6.12 -1.78 -11.29
CA SER A 168 6.89 -0.56 -11.04
C SER A 168 7.36 -0.50 -9.58
N PRO A 169 8.49 0.18 -9.32
CA PRO A 169 8.98 0.38 -7.96
C PRO A 169 7.91 1.09 -7.13
N ALA A 170 7.78 0.65 -5.88
CA ALA A 170 6.92 1.28 -4.91
C ALA A 170 7.66 2.43 -4.25
N GLU A 171 7.04 3.61 -4.24
CA GLU A 171 7.54 4.79 -3.55
C GLU A 171 6.72 5.06 -2.30
N GLU A 172 7.39 5.16 -1.16
CA GLU A 172 6.76 5.46 0.11
C GLU A 172 6.72 6.98 0.33
N ARG A 173 5.53 7.51 0.64
CA ARG A 173 5.27 8.94 0.81
C ARG A 173 4.60 9.20 2.16
N SER A 174 5.16 10.12 2.92
CA SER A 174 4.58 10.58 4.18
C SER A 174 3.33 11.43 3.91
N SER A 175 2.29 11.20 4.72
CA SER A 175 1.07 12.01 4.70
C SER A 175 0.39 11.99 6.09
N GLU A 176 -0.70 12.74 6.21
CA GLU A 176 -1.51 12.87 7.42
C GLU A 176 -2.99 12.91 7.05
N VAL A 177 -3.81 12.27 7.89
CA VAL A 177 -5.26 12.28 7.74
C VAL A 177 -5.83 13.63 8.16
N LEU A 178 -6.38 14.36 7.20
CA LEU A 178 -7.01 15.67 7.43
C LEU A 178 -8.49 15.54 7.78
N SER A 179 -9.21 14.63 7.12
CA SER A 179 -10.62 14.37 7.43
C SER A 179 -11.01 12.93 7.08
N VAL A 180 -12.02 12.40 7.79
CA VAL A 180 -12.66 11.11 7.48
C VAL A 180 -14.15 11.39 7.30
N VAL A 181 -14.64 11.23 6.07
CA VAL A 181 -16.03 11.53 5.73
C VAL A 181 -16.75 10.23 5.43
N THR A 182 -17.94 10.10 6.02
CA THR A 182 -18.77 8.92 5.85
C THR A 182 -20.13 9.38 5.38
N ALA A 183 -20.50 8.95 4.19
CA ALA A 183 -21.73 9.34 3.56
C ALA A 183 -22.36 8.12 2.89
N ALA A 184 -23.56 8.32 2.36
CA ALA A 184 -24.26 7.28 1.64
C ALA A 184 -24.77 7.86 0.33
N ILE A 185 -24.53 7.15 -0.77
CA ILE A 185 -25.11 7.50 -2.06
C ILE A 185 -26.46 6.81 -2.11
N ASP A 186 -27.54 7.57 -2.18
CA ASP A 186 -28.85 7.06 -2.57
C ASP A 186 -29.05 7.32 -4.07
N PRO A 187 -28.91 6.30 -4.92
CA PRO A 187 -29.14 6.42 -6.36
C PRO A 187 -30.63 6.50 -6.74
N GLY A 188 -31.56 6.52 -5.77
CA GLY A 188 -33.00 6.64 -6.03
C GLY A 188 -33.66 5.34 -6.50
N VAL A 189 -33.01 4.19 -6.28
CA VAL A 189 -33.49 2.84 -6.66
C VAL A 189 -33.67 1.90 -5.45
N GLY A 190 -33.81 2.47 -4.24
CA GLY A 190 -34.10 1.72 -3.02
C GLY A 190 -32.90 1.01 -2.39
N THR A 191 -31.68 1.24 -2.90
CA THR A 191 -30.44 0.68 -2.36
C THR A 191 -29.48 1.80 -1.99
N VAL A 192 -29.27 2.02 -0.69
CA VAL A 192 -28.33 3.03 -0.18
C VAL A 192 -26.92 2.44 -0.15
N ILE A 193 -25.97 3.11 -0.79
CA ILE A 193 -24.58 2.65 -0.93
C ILE A 193 -23.71 3.41 0.06
N PRO A 194 -23.30 2.80 1.18
CA PRO A 194 -22.41 3.46 2.12
C PRO A 194 -21.05 3.68 1.44
N HIS A 195 -20.53 4.90 1.53
CA HIS A 195 -19.19 5.23 1.09
C HIS A 195 -18.45 6.01 2.17
N ALA A 196 -17.18 5.69 2.36
CA ALA A 196 -16.30 6.43 3.23
C ALA A 196 -15.09 6.87 2.42
N HIS A 197 -14.66 8.11 2.60
CA HIS A 197 -13.41 8.59 2.04
C HIS A 197 -12.59 9.30 3.10
N VAL A 198 -11.28 9.33 2.86
CA VAL A 198 -10.31 10.05 3.66
C VAL A 198 -9.69 11.14 2.79
N ASP A 199 -9.54 12.32 3.36
CA ASP A 199 -8.75 13.40 2.79
C ASP A 199 -7.38 13.39 3.48
N LEU A 200 -6.34 13.24 2.68
CA LEU A 200 -4.96 13.18 3.10
C LEU A 200 -4.21 14.44 2.67
N SER A 201 -3.18 14.84 3.42
CA SER A 201 -2.25 15.87 2.95
C SER A 201 -1.54 15.40 1.68
N SER A 202 -1.51 16.25 0.65
CA SER A 202 -0.94 15.85 -0.63
C SER A 202 0.57 15.68 -0.55
N TRP A 203 1.03 14.51 -0.99
CA TRP A 203 2.44 14.21 -1.21
C TRP A 203 2.96 14.69 -2.57
N ARG A 204 2.09 15.30 -3.39
CA ARG A 204 2.42 15.81 -4.74
C ARG A 204 2.47 17.33 -4.79
N THR A 205 1.63 17.99 -4.01
CA THR A 205 1.43 19.44 -4.06
C THR A 205 1.39 20.01 -2.64
N SER A 206 2.17 21.06 -2.40
CA SER A 206 2.15 21.74 -1.10
C SER A 206 0.76 22.34 -0.84
N GLY A 207 0.16 22.02 0.31
CA GLY A 207 -1.20 22.45 0.68
C GLY A 207 -2.33 21.76 -0.10
N GLY A 208 -2.02 20.80 -0.98
CA GLY A 208 -3.04 20.03 -1.69
C GLY A 208 -3.67 18.95 -0.82
N ILE A 209 -4.80 18.41 -1.29
CA ILE A 209 -5.54 17.32 -0.63
C ILE A 209 -5.64 16.13 -1.59
N GLU A 210 -5.35 14.93 -1.09
CA GLU A 210 -5.52 13.66 -1.81
C GLU A 210 -6.69 12.90 -1.19
N ARG A 211 -7.74 12.68 -1.98
CA ARG A 211 -8.94 11.96 -1.54
C ARG A 211 -8.87 10.49 -1.93
N LEU A 212 -9.02 9.60 -0.96
CA LEU A 212 -9.03 8.15 -1.16
C LEU A 212 -10.28 7.51 -0.56
N VAL A 213 -10.84 6.52 -1.25
CA VAL A 213 -11.98 5.74 -0.73
C VAL A 213 -11.46 4.71 0.28
N LEU A 214 -12.14 4.60 1.41
CA LEU A 214 -11.83 3.65 2.48
C LEU A 214 -12.73 2.42 2.39
N SER A 215 -12.16 1.23 2.63
CA SER A 215 -12.97 0.07 2.96
C SER A 215 -13.59 0.21 4.36
N ALA A 216 -14.60 -0.61 4.66
CA ALA A 216 -15.24 -0.63 5.98
C ALA A 216 -14.23 -0.91 7.13
N ARG A 217 -13.24 -1.78 6.88
CA ARG A 217 -12.20 -2.13 7.86
C ARG A 217 -11.23 -0.98 8.11
N GLU A 218 -10.87 -0.26 7.05
CA GLU A 218 -9.93 0.87 7.15
C GLU A 218 -10.58 2.06 7.82
N ARG A 219 -11.84 2.34 7.49
CA ARG A 219 -12.64 3.35 8.18
C ARG A 219 -12.60 3.18 9.70
N GLN A 220 -12.71 1.95 10.21
CA GLN A 220 -12.68 1.70 11.67
C GLN A 220 -11.32 1.98 12.31
N ARG A 221 -10.25 2.08 11.52
CA ARG A 221 -8.86 2.25 11.97
C ARG A 221 -8.26 3.60 11.57
N THR A 222 -9.06 4.49 10.97
CA THR A 222 -8.62 5.80 10.50
C THR A 222 -9.25 6.91 11.33
N TRP A 223 -8.43 7.84 11.81
CA TRP A 223 -8.89 9.03 12.55
C TRP A 223 -8.15 10.29 12.08
N VAL A 224 -8.71 11.45 12.39
CA VAL A 224 -8.13 12.76 12.02
C VAL A 224 -6.83 13.02 12.79
N GLY A 225 -5.81 13.52 12.09
CA GLY A 225 -4.46 13.72 12.62
C GLY A 225 -3.60 12.45 12.65
N GLN A 226 -4.13 11.31 12.16
CA GLN A 226 -3.36 10.08 12.08
C GLN A 226 -2.23 10.23 11.05
N PRO A 227 -0.97 10.00 11.45
CA PRO A 227 0.12 9.99 10.50
C PRO A 227 0.09 8.69 9.70
N VAL A 228 0.19 8.80 8.39
CA VAL A 228 0.12 7.67 7.48
C VAL A 228 1.33 7.65 6.54
N SER A 229 1.61 6.46 6.05
CA SER A 229 2.53 6.22 4.97
C SER A 229 1.74 5.69 3.78
N VAL A 230 1.88 6.38 2.64
CA VAL A 230 1.18 6.11 1.40
C VAL A 230 2.18 5.52 0.42
N THR A 231 1.94 4.28 0.00
CA THR A 231 2.75 3.63 -1.03
C THR A 231 2.14 3.91 -2.40
N VAL A 232 2.86 4.64 -3.24
CA VAL A 232 2.45 5.02 -4.59
C VAL A 232 3.26 4.22 -5.60
N ARG A 233 2.61 3.78 -6.67
CA ARG A 233 3.25 3.11 -7.80
C ARG A 233 2.96 3.82 -9.11
N GLY A 234 3.81 3.61 -10.11
CA GLY A 234 3.69 4.24 -11.43
C GLY A 234 2.61 3.64 -12.33
N GLY A 235 2.21 2.38 -12.11
CA GLY A 235 1.24 1.67 -12.93
C GLY A 235 1.82 1.11 -14.23
N PHE A 236 1.28 -0.02 -14.72
CA PHE A 236 1.72 -0.66 -15.97
C PHE A 236 1.58 0.25 -17.20
N LEU A 237 0.54 1.09 -17.22
CA LEU A 237 0.26 2.06 -18.29
C LEU A 237 0.75 3.47 -17.97
N ASN A 238 1.67 3.61 -17.01
CA ASN A 238 2.14 4.90 -16.49
C ASN A 238 1.00 5.77 -15.92
N ILE A 239 0.02 5.11 -15.29
CA ILE A 239 -1.06 5.76 -14.55
C ILE A 239 -0.82 5.46 -13.06
N PRO A 240 -0.39 6.44 -12.25
CA PRO A 240 -0.01 6.19 -10.88
C PRO A 240 -1.23 5.88 -10.01
N TRP A 241 -1.03 5.02 -9.02
CA TRP A 241 -2.09 4.58 -8.11
C TRP A 241 -1.54 4.31 -6.71
N VAL A 242 -2.41 4.40 -5.71
CA VAL A 242 -2.05 4.15 -4.31
C VAL A 242 -2.23 2.68 -4.00
N ALA A 243 -1.11 1.98 -3.78
CA ALA A 243 -1.10 0.56 -3.49
C ALA A 243 -1.56 0.26 -2.06
N THR A 244 -1.00 0.99 -1.09
CA THR A 244 -1.32 0.81 0.34
C THR A 244 -1.31 2.15 1.06
N VAL A 245 -2.16 2.26 2.09
CA VAL A 245 -2.13 3.34 3.07
C VAL A 245 -2.04 2.67 4.43
N ASN A 246 -0.89 2.80 5.07
CA ASN A 246 -0.63 2.20 6.37
C ASN A 246 -0.42 3.30 7.40
N MET A 247 -0.70 3.02 8.66
CA MET A 247 -0.32 3.93 9.74
C MET A 247 1.20 4.06 9.78
N ASP A 248 1.71 5.29 9.83
CA ASP A 248 3.12 5.51 10.14
C ASP A 248 3.30 5.37 11.64
N GLU A 249 3.50 4.12 12.07
CA GLU A 249 3.58 3.76 13.48
C GLU A 249 4.68 4.54 14.20
N ALA A 250 5.86 4.73 13.58
CA ALA A 250 6.94 5.49 14.17
C ALA A 250 6.55 6.96 14.40
N ARG A 251 5.93 7.61 13.41
CA ARG A 251 5.46 9.00 13.58
C ARG A 251 4.35 9.09 14.62
N HIS A 252 3.43 8.13 14.64
CA HIS A 252 2.36 8.08 15.64
C HIS A 252 2.92 7.94 17.06
N LEU A 253 3.84 7.01 17.28
CA LEU A 253 4.46 6.82 18.59
C LEU A 253 5.27 8.05 19.02
N LYS A 254 5.90 8.76 18.09
CA LYS A 254 6.54 10.06 18.38
C LYS A 254 5.53 11.12 18.84
N GLN A 255 4.34 11.19 18.24
CA GLN A 255 3.26 12.06 18.72
C GLN A 255 2.80 11.66 20.14
N VAL A 256 2.66 10.35 20.41
CA VAL A 256 2.34 9.84 21.75
C VAL A 256 3.40 10.27 22.77
N LEU A 257 4.69 10.15 22.43
CA LEU A 257 5.78 10.60 23.30
C LEU A 257 5.86 12.12 23.47
N GLY A 258 5.28 12.90 22.55
CA GLY A 258 5.13 14.34 22.70
C GLY A 258 4.14 14.71 23.81
N VAL A 259 3.14 13.86 24.06
CA VAL A 259 2.13 14.05 25.12
C VAL A 259 2.54 13.32 26.41
N SER A 260 3.05 12.10 26.29
CA SER A 260 3.52 11.28 27.41
C SER A 260 4.96 10.82 27.16
N PRO A 261 5.97 11.61 27.60
CA PRO A 261 7.39 11.33 27.33
C PRO A 261 7.91 10.02 27.92
N HIS A 262 7.19 9.46 28.89
CA HIS A 262 7.52 8.23 29.60
C HIS A 262 6.42 7.19 29.38
N ALA A 263 5.96 7.04 28.14
CA ALA A 263 5.07 5.93 27.79
C ALA A 263 5.95 4.71 27.43
N SER A 264 6.06 3.75 28.34
CA SER A 264 6.92 2.57 28.21
C SER A 264 6.67 1.82 26.90
N HIS A 265 5.42 1.50 26.61
CA HIS A 265 5.03 0.80 25.38
C HIS A 265 5.42 1.57 24.12
N ALA A 266 5.30 2.90 24.12
CA ALA A 266 5.65 3.71 22.96
C ALA A 266 7.17 3.78 22.72
N LEU A 267 7.96 3.91 23.80
CA LEU A 267 9.41 3.84 23.71
C LEU A 267 9.88 2.45 23.25
N GLN A 268 9.37 1.39 23.86
CA GLN A 268 9.70 0.01 23.49
C GLN A 268 9.41 -0.24 22.01
N ARG A 269 8.20 0.09 21.55
CA ARG A 269 7.81 -0.16 20.16
C ARG A 269 8.63 0.68 19.18
N LEU A 270 9.02 1.91 19.54
CA LEU A 270 9.95 2.70 18.73
C LEU A 270 11.34 2.07 18.66
N ILE A 271 11.86 1.53 19.77
CA ILE A 271 13.15 0.80 19.78
C ILE A 271 13.06 -0.38 18.81
N GLU A 272 12.02 -1.20 18.88
CA GLU A 272 11.80 -2.33 17.98
C GLU A 272 11.76 -1.89 16.51
N ILE A 273 10.99 -0.83 16.18
CA ILE A 273 10.92 -0.31 14.81
C ILE A 273 12.29 0.14 14.31
N HIS A 274 13.08 0.84 15.13
CA HIS A 274 14.41 1.31 14.74
C HIS A 274 15.40 0.15 14.60
N VAL A 275 15.30 -0.88 15.45
CA VAL A 275 16.08 -2.14 15.33
C VAL A 275 15.73 -2.89 14.04
N GLU A 276 14.45 -3.09 13.74
CA GLU A 276 13.97 -3.74 12.51
C GLU A 276 14.47 -3.03 11.25
N ARG A 277 14.52 -1.69 11.30
CA ARG A 277 15.03 -0.82 10.23
C ARG A 277 16.56 -0.69 10.21
N ARG A 278 17.27 -1.33 11.15
CA ARG A 278 18.74 -1.25 11.30
C ARG A 278 19.26 0.17 11.54
N GLN A 279 18.42 1.01 12.14
CA GLN A 279 18.72 2.38 12.54
C GLN A 279 19.31 2.36 13.95
N TRP A 280 20.57 1.94 14.02
CA TRP A 280 21.22 1.58 15.28
C TRP A 280 21.45 2.76 16.22
N ASP A 281 21.72 3.95 15.69
CA ASP A 281 21.94 5.16 16.50
C ASP A 281 20.64 5.61 17.19
N GLU A 282 19.54 5.63 16.45
CA GLU A 282 18.22 5.94 17.00
C GLU A 282 17.75 4.88 18.00
N ALA A 283 17.97 3.59 17.69
CA ALA A 283 17.67 2.50 18.61
C ALA A 283 18.46 2.64 19.92
N LEU A 284 19.76 2.94 19.84
CA LEU A 284 20.62 3.11 21.00
C LEU A 284 20.15 4.28 21.87
N GLU A 285 19.88 5.44 21.27
CA GLU A 285 19.44 6.63 22.01
C GLU A 285 18.09 6.41 22.70
N LEU A 286 17.13 5.80 21.99
CA LEU A 286 15.84 5.45 22.58
C LEU A 286 16.00 4.43 23.71
N THR A 287 16.92 3.47 23.58
CA THR A 287 17.19 2.48 24.63
C THR A 287 17.85 3.11 25.84
N ARG A 288 18.78 4.05 25.66
CA ARG A 288 19.36 4.83 26.78
C ARG A 288 18.28 5.59 27.54
N ARG A 289 17.39 6.28 26.82
CA ARG A 289 16.25 6.98 27.41
C ARG A 289 15.31 6.02 28.13
N TYR A 290 15.02 4.86 27.54
CA TYR A 290 14.18 3.84 28.16
C TYR A 290 14.81 3.32 29.46
N ALA A 291 16.09 2.95 29.43
CA ALA A 291 16.83 2.42 30.58
C ALA A 291 16.98 3.43 31.73
N ALA A 292 16.97 4.73 31.42
CA ALA A 292 16.98 5.78 32.44
C ALA A 292 15.66 5.88 33.22
N VAL A 293 14.54 5.50 32.60
CA VAL A 293 13.18 5.63 33.15
C VAL A 293 12.69 4.30 33.72
N TYR A 294 13.05 3.19 33.09
CA TYR A 294 12.67 1.82 33.46
C TYR A 294 13.91 0.96 33.70
N PRO A 295 14.74 1.27 34.71
CA PRO A 295 16.00 0.55 34.94
C PRO A 295 15.82 -0.93 35.27
N ASP A 296 14.65 -1.31 35.80
CA ASP A 296 14.34 -2.69 36.19
C ASP A 296 13.70 -3.51 35.05
N ASP A 297 13.25 -2.86 33.97
CA ASP A 297 12.77 -3.56 32.77
C ASP A 297 13.95 -3.88 31.85
N VAL A 298 14.66 -4.95 32.22
CA VAL A 298 15.89 -5.38 31.57
C VAL A 298 15.63 -5.97 30.17
N ALA A 299 14.43 -6.47 29.90
CA ALA A 299 14.14 -7.25 28.70
C ALA A 299 14.27 -6.40 27.41
N VAL A 300 13.80 -5.16 27.44
CA VAL A 300 13.90 -4.23 26.30
C VAL A 300 15.35 -3.80 26.06
N ILE A 301 16.11 -3.61 27.14
CA ILE A 301 17.53 -3.24 27.08
C ILE A 301 18.34 -4.39 26.48
N GLU A 302 18.12 -5.62 26.96
CA GLU A 302 18.77 -6.82 26.44
C GLU A 302 18.39 -7.10 24.98
N TYR A 303 17.14 -6.85 24.58
CA TYR A 303 16.70 -6.95 23.20
C TYR A 303 17.54 -6.05 22.29
N ALA A 304 17.59 -4.75 22.58
CA ALA A 304 18.35 -3.79 21.77
C ALA A 304 19.85 -4.12 21.76
N ALA A 305 20.42 -4.46 22.91
CA ALA A 305 21.82 -4.85 23.03
C ALA A 305 22.17 -6.12 22.23
N GLY A 306 21.27 -7.11 22.18
CA GLY A 306 21.46 -8.31 21.37
C GLY A 306 21.60 -7.97 19.87
N TYR A 307 20.75 -7.07 19.37
CA TYR A 307 20.82 -6.62 17.98
C TYR A 307 22.04 -5.75 17.68
N LEU A 308 22.51 -4.93 18.62
CA LEU A 308 23.79 -4.23 18.49
C LEU A 308 24.95 -5.21 18.33
N GLY A 309 24.95 -6.32 19.08
CA GLY A 309 25.92 -7.40 18.93
C GLY A 309 25.87 -8.06 17.54
N ILE A 310 24.67 -8.36 17.03
CA ILE A 310 24.49 -8.90 15.66
C ILE A 310 24.99 -7.90 14.60
N ALA A 311 24.81 -6.59 14.83
CA ALA A 311 25.27 -5.53 13.96
C ALA A 311 26.79 -5.28 14.03
N GLY A 312 27.51 -5.96 14.93
CA GLY A 312 28.95 -5.74 15.16
C GLY A 312 29.26 -4.44 15.91
N ARG A 313 28.26 -3.79 16.50
CA ARG A 313 28.42 -2.55 17.28
C ARG A 313 28.76 -2.86 18.73
N TYR A 314 29.87 -3.56 18.92
CA TYR A 314 30.26 -4.11 20.24
C TYR A 314 30.55 -3.01 21.26
N ARG A 315 31.15 -1.88 20.86
CA ARG A 315 31.37 -0.74 21.77
C ARG A 315 30.06 -0.19 22.35
N ASP A 316 29.04 -0.02 21.53
CA ASP A 316 27.73 0.48 21.99
C ASP A 316 26.99 -0.58 22.82
N GLN A 317 27.15 -1.85 22.48
CA GLN A 317 26.65 -2.96 23.27
C GLN A 317 27.29 -2.99 24.67
N VAL A 318 28.61 -2.79 24.76
CA VAL A 318 29.34 -2.71 26.03
C VAL A 318 28.78 -1.56 26.88
N GLU A 319 28.70 -0.35 26.33
CA GLU A 319 28.21 0.82 27.07
C GLU A 319 26.80 0.57 27.65
N LEU A 320 25.89 0.04 26.82
CA LEU A 320 24.51 -0.21 27.21
C LEU A 320 24.39 -1.28 28.31
N ILE A 321 25.12 -2.40 28.16
CA ILE A 321 25.04 -3.51 29.11
C ILE A 321 25.84 -3.23 30.39
N GLU A 322 26.91 -2.44 30.35
CA GLU A 322 27.62 -2.03 31.58
C GLU A 322 26.68 -1.29 32.54
N GLY A 323 25.88 -0.37 32.01
CA GLY A 323 24.85 0.32 32.80
C GLY A 323 23.79 -0.63 33.37
N LEU A 324 23.44 -1.68 32.63
CA LEU A 324 22.52 -2.72 33.09
C LEU A 324 23.12 -3.56 34.24
N VAL A 325 24.33 -4.08 34.04
CA VAL A 325 25.06 -4.93 35.00
C VAL A 325 25.37 -4.17 36.29
N ALA A 326 25.62 -2.86 36.22
CA ALA A 326 25.84 -2.03 37.41
C ALA A 326 24.61 -1.97 38.35
N ARG A 327 23.39 -2.13 37.79
CA ARG A 327 22.13 -2.05 38.54
C ARG A 327 21.56 -3.42 38.88
N SER A 328 21.51 -4.32 37.90
CA SER A 328 20.91 -5.65 38.01
C SER A 328 21.85 -6.69 37.40
N PRO A 329 22.92 -7.09 38.10
CA PRO A 329 23.82 -8.11 37.60
C PRO A 329 23.14 -9.48 37.65
N ASP A 330 22.83 -10.03 36.49
CA ASP A 330 22.34 -11.39 36.35
C ASP A 330 23.24 -12.22 35.40
N TYR A 331 22.95 -13.51 35.29
CA TYR A 331 23.72 -14.40 34.43
C TYR A 331 23.70 -13.96 32.95
N LYS A 332 22.57 -13.47 32.45
CA LYS A 332 22.38 -13.16 31.03
C LYS A 332 23.10 -11.86 30.66
N ALA A 333 22.89 -10.79 31.42
CA ALA A 333 23.57 -9.50 31.23
C ALA A 333 25.08 -9.63 31.38
N LEU A 334 25.58 -10.40 32.36
CA LEU A 334 27.02 -10.66 32.49
C LEU A 334 27.57 -11.47 31.29
N SER A 335 26.84 -12.47 30.80
CA SER A 335 27.24 -13.23 29.61
C SER A 335 27.28 -12.34 28.36
N MET A 336 26.29 -11.45 28.20
CA MET A 336 26.23 -10.49 27.10
C MET A 336 27.37 -9.46 27.17
N LEU A 337 27.67 -8.92 28.36
CA LEU A 337 28.78 -8.00 28.56
C LEU A 337 30.11 -8.66 28.24
N GLY A 338 30.31 -9.89 28.73
CA GLY A 338 31.50 -10.68 28.46
C GLY A 338 31.70 -10.92 26.96
N PHE A 339 30.66 -11.33 26.25
CA PHE A 339 30.67 -11.45 24.79
C PHE A 339 31.02 -10.11 24.12
N ALA A 340 30.36 -9.02 24.50
CA ALA A 340 30.56 -7.71 23.89
C ALA A 340 32.00 -7.20 24.09
N LEU A 341 32.56 -7.36 25.31
CA LEU A 341 33.93 -7.00 25.64
C LEU A 341 34.94 -7.82 24.81
N ASP A 342 34.74 -9.14 24.72
CA ASP A 342 35.61 -10.03 23.95
C ASP A 342 35.63 -9.64 22.47
N ARG A 343 34.44 -9.39 21.89
CA ARG A 343 34.31 -8.94 20.50
C ARG A 343 34.83 -7.52 20.26
N ASN A 344 34.88 -6.70 21.31
CA ASN A 344 35.48 -5.37 21.28
C ASN A 344 37.01 -5.39 21.52
N GLY A 345 37.61 -6.55 21.78
CA GLY A 345 39.05 -6.73 22.01
C GLY A 345 39.52 -6.61 23.46
N ASP A 346 38.61 -6.33 24.41
CA ASP A 346 38.91 -6.23 25.84
C ASP A 346 38.84 -7.63 26.50
N HIS A 347 39.66 -8.58 26.03
CA HIS A 347 39.59 -9.99 26.42
C HIS A 347 39.79 -10.22 27.93
N GLU A 348 40.68 -9.48 28.58
CA GLU A 348 40.92 -9.58 30.02
C GLU A 348 39.69 -9.19 30.83
N ARG A 349 39.03 -8.08 30.47
CA ARG A 349 37.79 -7.64 31.12
C ARG A 349 36.65 -8.61 30.84
N ALA A 350 36.60 -9.15 29.62
CA ALA A 350 35.64 -10.20 29.28
C ALA A 350 35.80 -11.40 30.22
N ILE A 351 37.02 -11.89 30.44
CA ILE A 351 37.32 -13.00 31.36
C ILE A 351 36.84 -12.70 32.79
N GLU A 352 37.10 -11.49 33.30
CA GLU A 352 36.66 -11.09 34.65
C GLU A 352 35.13 -11.13 34.79
N VAL A 353 34.42 -10.56 33.81
CA VAL A 353 32.95 -10.51 33.79
C VAL A 353 32.36 -11.92 33.60
N LEU A 354 32.92 -12.73 32.70
CA LEU A 354 32.46 -14.09 32.44
C LEU A 354 32.69 -15.01 33.63
N LYS A 355 33.78 -14.85 34.38
CA LYS A 355 33.98 -15.54 35.66
C LYS A 355 32.89 -15.20 36.67
N ARG A 356 32.39 -13.96 36.70
CA ARG A 356 31.24 -13.59 37.54
C ARG A 356 29.97 -14.28 37.07
N ALA A 357 29.72 -14.35 35.75
CA ALA A 357 28.57 -15.08 35.20
C ALA A 357 28.62 -16.58 35.58
N VAL A 358 29.77 -17.24 35.43
CA VAL A 358 29.97 -18.64 35.82
C VAL A 358 29.77 -18.86 37.32
N LYS A 359 30.19 -17.91 38.17
CA LYS A 359 29.90 -17.97 39.63
C LYS A 359 28.41 -17.90 39.93
N LEU A 360 27.65 -17.07 39.21
CA LEU A 360 26.20 -16.99 39.38
C LEU A 360 25.47 -18.25 38.88
N ARG A 361 25.95 -18.84 37.78
CA ARG A 361 25.38 -20.04 37.19
C ARG A 361 26.48 -20.95 36.65
N PRO A 362 26.97 -21.91 37.46
CA PRO A 362 28.07 -22.80 37.08
C PRO A 362 27.74 -23.74 35.92
N ASP A 363 26.46 -24.03 35.70
CA ASP A 363 25.92 -24.82 34.58
C ASP A 363 25.51 -23.96 33.38
N GLY A 364 25.84 -22.66 33.40
CA GLY A 364 25.55 -21.73 32.33
C GLY A 364 26.52 -21.86 31.15
N PHE A 365 26.09 -22.55 30.10
CA PHE A 365 26.97 -22.85 28.95
C PHE A 365 27.45 -21.60 28.18
N LEU A 366 26.65 -20.54 28.07
CA LEU A 366 27.03 -19.32 27.32
C LEU A 366 28.26 -18.65 27.93
N ALA A 367 28.27 -18.49 29.25
CA ALA A 367 29.40 -17.88 29.94
C ALA A 367 30.67 -18.74 29.82
N LEU A 368 30.54 -20.06 29.94
CA LEU A 368 31.65 -21.00 29.75
C LEU A 368 32.20 -20.95 28.32
N HIS A 369 31.31 -20.88 27.34
CA HIS A 369 31.67 -20.78 25.93
C HIS A 369 32.49 -19.52 25.64
N TYR A 370 31.95 -18.35 26.00
CA TYR A 370 32.64 -17.08 25.78
C TYR A 370 33.92 -16.96 26.62
N LEU A 371 33.99 -17.61 27.78
CA LEU A 371 35.21 -17.64 28.59
C LEU A 371 36.31 -18.44 27.86
N GLY A 372 35.94 -19.56 27.22
CA GLY A 372 36.84 -20.32 26.36
C GLY A 372 37.31 -19.53 25.14
N GLU A 373 36.41 -18.78 24.50
CA GLU A 373 36.77 -17.90 23.37
C GLU A 373 37.75 -16.79 23.79
N ALA A 374 37.47 -16.11 24.91
CA ALA A 374 38.33 -15.04 25.42
C ALA A 374 39.71 -15.53 25.86
N TYR A 375 39.80 -16.70 26.51
CA TYR A 375 41.10 -17.30 26.82
C TYR A 375 41.87 -17.68 25.56
N GLN A 376 41.17 -18.23 24.55
CA GLN A 376 41.79 -18.58 23.29
C GLN A 376 42.33 -17.34 22.54
N ALA A 377 41.62 -16.21 22.60
CA ALA A 377 42.08 -14.94 22.01
C ALA A 377 43.37 -14.41 22.66
N LEU A 378 43.58 -14.71 23.95
CA LEU A 378 44.80 -14.38 24.69
C LEU A 378 45.86 -15.49 24.68
N GLU A 379 45.70 -16.51 23.84
CA GLU A 379 46.60 -17.68 23.75
C GLU A 379 46.75 -18.46 25.08
N ARG A 380 45.80 -18.29 26.02
CA ARG A 380 45.72 -18.99 27.30
C ARG A 380 45.06 -20.36 27.12
N ARG A 381 45.80 -21.23 26.45
CA ARG A 381 45.33 -22.51 25.91
C ARG A 381 44.76 -23.44 26.97
N GLU A 382 45.45 -23.62 28.09
CA GLU A 382 45.04 -24.54 29.16
C GLU A 382 43.72 -24.08 29.79
N GLU A 383 43.57 -22.78 30.05
CA GLU A 383 42.34 -22.23 30.59
C GLU A 383 41.18 -22.26 29.58
N ALA A 384 41.47 -22.06 28.29
CA ALA A 384 40.47 -22.22 27.22
C ALA A 384 39.93 -23.65 27.17
N ILE A 385 40.82 -24.66 27.22
CA ILE A 385 40.43 -26.07 27.28
C ILE A 385 39.58 -26.34 28.52
N ALA A 386 39.98 -25.86 29.69
CA ALA A 386 39.23 -26.07 30.93
C ALA A 386 37.81 -25.46 30.87
N ALA A 387 37.66 -24.27 30.29
CA ALA A 387 36.36 -23.63 30.10
C ALA A 387 35.46 -24.41 29.13
N TYR A 388 36.00 -24.84 27.98
CA TYR A 388 35.26 -25.66 27.01
C TYR A 388 34.93 -27.06 27.54
N GLU A 389 35.79 -27.67 28.36
CA GLU A 389 35.49 -28.94 29.03
C GLU A 389 34.36 -28.80 30.05
N ALA A 390 34.35 -27.71 30.83
CA ALA A 390 33.23 -27.40 31.70
C ALA A 390 31.94 -27.20 30.89
N GLU A 391 32.02 -26.53 29.73
CA GLU A 391 30.89 -26.39 28.82
C GLU A 391 30.39 -27.76 28.31
N LEU A 392 31.29 -28.68 27.96
CA LEU A 392 30.96 -30.04 27.52
C LEU A 392 30.32 -30.89 28.62
N ARG A 393 30.57 -30.62 29.90
CA ARG A 393 29.82 -31.29 30.99
C ARG A 393 28.34 -30.90 30.98
N VAL A 394 28.03 -29.67 30.58
CA VAL A 394 26.65 -29.17 30.43
C VAL A 394 26.05 -29.57 29.08
N ARG A 395 26.85 -29.51 28.01
CA ARG A 395 26.44 -29.83 26.63
C ARG A 395 27.33 -30.92 26.00
N PRO A 396 27.20 -32.20 26.42
CA PRO A 396 28.11 -33.26 25.98
C PRO A 396 28.12 -33.51 24.47
N GLN A 397 27.00 -33.20 23.80
CA GLN A 397 26.81 -33.42 22.36
C GLN A 397 27.25 -32.24 21.49
N SER A 398 27.87 -31.20 22.06
CA SER A 398 28.32 -30.03 21.30
C SER A 398 29.55 -30.36 20.43
N LEU A 399 29.31 -30.75 19.18
CA LEU A 399 30.37 -31.08 18.21
C LEU A 399 31.29 -29.89 17.92
N GLU A 400 30.78 -28.66 18.00
CA GLU A 400 31.60 -27.45 17.85
C GLU A 400 32.67 -27.39 18.95
N VAL A 401 32.25 -27.52 20.21
CA VAL A 401 33.14 -27.40 21.37
C VAL A 401 34.12 -28.57 21.41
N GLN A 402 33.67 -29.79 21.08
CA GLN A 402 34.58 -30.94 20.93
C GLN A 402 35.69 -30.69 19.89
N ARG A 403 35.35 -30.06 18.75
CA ARG A 403 36.34 -29.68 17.73
C ARG A 403 37.31 -28.62 18.24
N ARG A 404 36.82 -27.59 18.94
CA ARG A 404 37.65 -26.55 19.55
C ARG A 404 38.64 -27.13 20.55
N VAL A 405 38.19 -27.99 21.47
CA VAL A 405 39.07 -28.68 22.44
C VAL A 405 40.12 -29.53 21.74
N ARG A 406 39.73 -30.31 20.70
CA ARG A 406 40.69 -31.14 19.94
C ARG A 406 41.74 -30.29 19.23
N ALA A 407 41.33 -29.22 18.56
CA ALA A 407 42.24 -28.30 17.89
C ALA A 407 43.22 -27.66 18.88
N LEU A 408 42.70 -27.19 20.02
CA LEU A 408 43.47 -26.65 21.13
C LEU A 408 44.29 -27.71 21.88
N ARG A 409 44.17 -29.01 21.63
CA ARG A 409 45.10 -30.01 22.19
C ARG A 409 46.21 -30.33 21.20
N ASN A 410 45.90 -30.33 19.91
CA ASN A 410 46.82 -30.67 18.85
C ASN A 410 47.78 -29.53 18.46
N ALA A 411 47.40 -28.26 18.64
CA ALA A 411 48.23 -27.12 18.24
C ALA A 411 49.42 -26.85 19.20
N GLY A 412 49.96 -27.86 19.88
CA GLY A 412 50.85 -27.71 21.04
C GLY A 412 51.56 -29.01 21.44
N SER A 413 51.09 -30.14 20.88
CA SER A 413 51.94 -31.25 20.44
C SER A 413 52.66 -30.88 19.15
#